data_AF-A0A7Y2FIW8-F1
#
_entry.id   AF-A0A7Y2FIW8-F1
#
_cell.length_a   1.000
_cell.length_b   1.000
_cell.length_c   1.000
_cell.angle_alpha   90.00
_cell.angle_beta   90.00
_cell.angle_gamma   90.00
#
_symmetry.space_group_name_H-M   'P 1'
#
loop_
_entity.id
_entity.type
_entity.pdbx_description
1 polymer ?
#
loop_
_entity_poly.entity_id
_entity_poly.type
_entity_poly.pdbx_seq_one_letter_code
_entity_poly.pdbx_strand_id
1 'polypeptide(L)' 'ELEIPEALDGIVLDCLAKRPEDRPAGAAALARRLAEAAVSGIWTQEMAKSWWLTNRPDRPCASAENASAHEISVTKLFQE' A
#
# COMPACT_ATOMS: atom_id res chain seq x y z
N GLU A 1 15.16 18.53 7.93
CA GLU A 1 15.16 17.31 7.10
C GLU A 1 15.14 16.12 8.04
N LEU A 2 14.34 15.07 7.76
CA LEU A 2 14.23 13.89 8.62
C LEU A 2 14.99 12.74 7.94
N GLU A 3 15.80 12.03 8.71
CA GLU A 3 16.54 10.87 8.21
C GLU A 3 15.57 9.72 7.88
N ILE A 4 15.74 9.15 6.69
CA ILE A 4 14.93 8.02 6.22
C ILE A 4 15.69 6.72 6.51
N PRO A 5 15.07 5.73 7.18
CA PRO A 5 15.72 4.45 7.40
C PRO A 5 16.07 3.74 6.08
N GLU A 6 17.30 3.25 5.95
CA GLU A 6 17.77 2.54 4.74
C GLU A 6 16.88 1.34 4.37
N ALA A 7 16.33 0.66 5.37
CA ALA A 7 15.42 -0.47 5.17
C ALA A 7 14.14 -0.06 4.42
N LEU A 8 13.63 1.16 4.65
CA LEU A 8 12.47 1.68 3.95
C LEU A 8 12.80 2.00 2.49
N ASP A 9 13.96 2.63 2.26
CA ASP A 9 14.42 2.97 0.91
C ASP A 9 14.61 1.71 0.06
N GLY A 10 15.23 0.66 0.62
CA GLY A 10 15.36 -0.63 -0.06
C GLY A 10 14.02 -1.26 -0.45
N ILE A 11 13.00 -1.18 0.42
CA ILE A 11 11.66 -1.69 0.10
C ILE A 11 11.03 -0.91 -1.07
N VAL A 12 11.26 0.40 -1.15
CA VAL A 12 10.77 1.23 -2.27
C VAL A 12 11.49 0.85 -3.56
N LEU A 13 12.82 0.67 -3.52
CA LEU A 13 13.60 0.26 -4.68
C LEU A 13 13.16 -1.10 -5.23
N ASP A 14 12.84 -2.06 -4.36
CA ASP A 14 12.31 -3.37 -4.78
C ASP A 14 10.96 -3.23 -5.49
N CYS A 15 10.07 -2.34 -5.02
CA CYS A 15 8.81 -2.07 -5.71
C CYS A 15 9.02 -1.50 -7.13
N LEU A 16 10.12 -0.77 -7.32
CA LEU A 16 10.49 -0.13 -8.58
C LEU A 16 11.43 -0.97 -9.46
N ALA A 17 11.71 -2.21 -9.05
CA ALA A 17 12.62 -3.09 -9.76
C ALA A 17 12.18 -3.29 -11.22
N LYS A 18 13.15 -3.30 -12.13
CA LYS A 18 12.90 -3.40 -13.58
C LYS A 18 12.31 -4.75 -13.94
N ARG A 19 12.79 -5.80 -13.28
CA ARG A 19 12.33 -7.18 -13.43
C ARG A 19 11.17 -7.45 -12.47
N PRO A 20 10.02 -7.96 -12.96
CA PRO A 20 8.87 -8.27 -12.11
C PRO A 20 9.19 -9.22 -10.95
N GLU A 21 10.09 -10.17 -11.16
CA GLU A 21 10.50 -11.18 -10.19
C GLU A 21 11.32 -10.63 -9.02
N ASP A 22 11.90 -9.44 -9.17
CA ASP A 22 12.64 -8.74 -8.11
C ASP A 22 11.68 -7.89 -7.23
N ARG A 23 10.41 -7.78 -7.61
CA ARG A 23 9.40 -7.03 -6.85
C ARG A 23 8.79 -7.91 -5.75
N PRO A 24 8.26 -7.31 -4.67
CA PRO A 24 7.44 -8.04 -3.72
C PRO A 24 6.30 -8.76 -4.45
N ALA A 25 6.04 -10.02 -4.09
CA ALA A 25 5.03 -10.89 -4.73
C ALA A 25 3.59 -10.34 -4.70
N GLY A 26 3.35 -9.26 -3.94
CA GLY A 26 2.08 -8.54 -3.92
C GLY A 26 1.96 -7.64 -2.69
N ALA A 27 0.79 -7.02 -2.55
CA ALA A 27 0.49 -6.07 -1.49
C ALA A 27 0.67 -6.66 -0.08
N ALA A 28 0.27 -7.92 0.14
CA ALA A 28 0.42 -8.57 1.44
C ALA A 28 1.90 -8.79 1.83
N ALA A 29 2.72 -9.22 0.88
CA ALA A 29 4.15 -9.40 1.09
C ALA A 29 4.85 -8.07 1.37
N LEU A 30 4.49 -7.02 0.63
CA LEU A 30 4.96 -5.65 0.87
C LEU A 30 4.53 -5.13 2.25
N ALA A 31 3.28 -5.32 2.65
CA ALA A 31 2.76 -4.88 3.94
C ALA A 31 3.52 -5.52 5.11
N ARG A 32 3.84 -6.82 5.02
CA ARG A 32 4.64 -7.51 6.04
C ARG A 32 6.05 -6.91 6.15
N ARG A 33 6.72 -6.70 5.01
CA ARG A 33 8.06 -6.09 4.98
C ARG A 33 8.08 -4.68 5.55
N LEU A 34 7.06 -3.87 5.24
CA LEU A 34 6.92 -2.52 5.80
C LEU A 34 6.68 -2.56 7.31
N ALA A 35 5.91 -3.52 7.82
CA ALA A 35 5.72 -3.69 9.26
C ALA A 35 7.01 -4.10 9.99
N GLU A 36 7.87 -4.89 9.34
CA GLU A 36 9.19 -5.29 9.86
C GLU A 36 10.22 -4.14 9.80
N ALA A 37 10.15 -3.30 8.76
CA ALA A 37 11.05 -2.16 8.57
C ALA A 37 10.62 -0.89 9.33
N ALA A 38 9.35 -0.79 9.71
CA ALA A 38 8.84 0.33 10.49
C ALA A 38 9.57 0.41 11.83
N VAL A 39 10.20 1.57 12.06
CA VAL A 39 10.97 1.93 13.25
C VAL A 39 10.23 1.49 14.53
N SER A 40 10.70 0.39 15.11
CA SER A 40 10.43 -0.08 16.47
C SER A 40 8.99 0.12 16.98
N GLY A 41 7.99 -0.43 16.30
CA GLY A 41 6.63 -0.56 16.84
C GLY A 41 5.87 0.75 17.09
N ILE A 42 6.38 1.90 16.63
CA ILE A 42 5.74 3.21 16.82
C ILE A 42 4.51 3.35 15.91
N TRP A 43 4.56 2.75 14.72
CA TRP A 43 3.49 2.84 13.73
C TRP A 43 2.89 1.45 13.48
N THR A 44 1.71 1.22 14.08
CA THR A 44 1.00 -0.06 13.96
C THR A 44 0.00 -0.05 12.81
N GLN A 45 -0.42 -1.23 12.38
CA GLN A 45 -1.48 -1.37 11.37
C GLN A 45 -2.81 -0.74 11.82
N GLU A 46 -3.11 -0.75 13.12
CA GLU A 46 -4.35 -0.15 13.63
C GLU A 46 -4.31 1.38 13.56
N MET A 47 -3.15 1.97 13.86
CA MET A 47 -2.91 3.41 13.68
C MET A 47 -3.03 3.80 12.21
N ALA A 48 -2.46 3.00 11.30
CA ALA A 48 -2.59 3.23 9.87
C ALA A 48 -4.06 3.25 9.41
N LYS A 49 -4.86 2.25 9.82
CA LYS A 49 -6.30 2.21 9.51
C LYS A 49 -7.03 3.44 10.04
N SER A 50 -6.83 3.80 11.31
CA SER A 50 -7.46 4.95 11.94
C SER A 50 -7.10 6.24 11.21
N TRP A 51 -5.82 6.43 10.88
CA TRP A 51 -5.35 7.59 10.15
C TRP A 51 -6.00 7.70 8.77
N TRP A 52 -6.11 6.60 8.02
CA TRP A 52 -6.75 6.60 6.71
C TRP A 52 -8.24 6.91 6.78
N LEU A 53 -8.96 6.55 7.84
CA LEU A 53 -10.37 6.92 8.00
C LEU A 53 -10.55 8.44 8.18
N THR A 54 -9.61 9.08 8.87
CA THR A 54 -9.68 10.52 9.18
C THR A 54 -9.09 11.40 8.07
N ASN A 55 -8.06 10.92 7.36
CA ASN A 55 -7.23 11.75 6.47
C ASN A 55 -7.34 11.36 5.00
N ARG A 56 -8.23 10.41 4.63
CA ARG A 56 -8.41 10.07 3.22
C ARG A 56 -8.89 11.34 2.49
N PRO A 57 -8.27 11.71 1.37
CA PRO A 57 -8.84 12.75 0.54
C PRO A 57 -10.27 12.34 0.18
N ASP A 58 -11.19 13.29 0.26
CA ASP A 58 -12.47 13.21 -0.42
C ASP A 58 -12.13 12.92 -1.88
N ARG A 59 -12.45 11.69 -2.32
CA ARG A 59 -12.16 11.26 -3.68
C ARG A 59 -12.74 12.33 -4.59
N PRO A 60 -11.91 13.07 -5.36
CA PRO A 60 -12.46 14.02 -6.30
C PRO A 60 -13.47 13.27 -7.14
N CYS A 61 -14.68 13.82 -7.23
CA CYS A 61 -15.71 13.31 -8.10
C CYS A 61 -15.06 13.14 -9.48
N ALA A 62 -14.76 11.90 -9.86
CA ALA A 62 -14.32 11.61 -11.20
C ALA A 62 -15.51 12.03 -12.05
N SER A 63 -15.36 13.11 -12.81
CA SER A 63 -16.33 13.58 -13.79
C SER A 63 -16.96 12.37 -14.44
N ALA A 64 -18.29 12.33 -14.47
CA ALA A 64 -19.11 11.18 -14.83
C ALA A 64 -19.02 10.76 -16.32
N GLU A 65 -17.81 10.68 -16.88
CA GLU A 65 -17.52 10.32 -18.26
C GLU A 65 -16.32 9.37 -18.27
N ASN A 66 -16.56 8.17 -17.72
CA ASN A 66 -16.07 6.88 -18.23
C ASN A 66 -16.51 5.81 -17.22
N ALA A 67 -17.82 5.72 -17.03
CA ALA A 67 -18.46 4.54 -16.50
C ALA A 67 -18.40 3.43 -17.58
N SER A 68 -17.27 2.72 -17.63
CA SER A 68 -17.28 1.35 -18.12
C SER A 68 -16.38 0.50 -17.22
N ALA A 69 -17.09 -0.24 -16.38
CA ALA A 69 -16.72 -1.50 -15.74
C ALA A 69 -15.21 -1.75 -15.52
N HIS A 70 -14.79 -1.60 -14.26
CA HIS A 70 -14.30 -2.75 -13.50
C HIS A 70 -14.58 -2.45 -12.03
N GLU A 71 -15.68 -3.02 -11.57
CA GLU A 71 -15.99 -3.21 -10.16
C GLU A 71 -14.77 -3.89 -9.50
N ILE A 72 -13.91 -3.11 -8.83
CA ILE A 72 -12.97 -3.73 -7.89
C ILE A 72 -13.81 -4.09 -6.65
N SER A 73 -14.57 -5.18 -6.79
CA SER A 73 -15.12 -5.93 -5.66
C SER A 73 -13.92 -6.58 -4.98
N VAL A 74 -13.37 -5.92 -3.95
CA VAL A 74 -12.27 -6.44 -3.11
C VAL A 74 -12.72 -7.72 -2.36
N THR A 75 -13.97 -8.14 -2.50
CA THR A 75 -14.56 -9.34 -1.89
C THR A 75 -14.64 -10.57 -2.81
N LYS A 76 -13.97 -10.62 -3.97
CA LYS A 76 -13.82 -11.86 -4.76
C LYS A 76 -12.37 -12.23 -5.05
N LEU A 77 -11.58 -12.40 -4.00
CA LEU A 77 -10.29 -13.10 -4.08
C LEU A 77 -10.18 -14.29 -3.13
N PHE A 78 -11.30 -14.77 -2.59
CA PHE A 78 -11.39 -16.00 -1.80
C PHE A 78 -12.80 -16.59 -1.90
N GLN A 79 -13.09 -17.38 -2.95
CA GLN A 79 -14.02 -18.53 -2.94
C GLN A 79 -13.87 -19.30 -4.27
N GLU A 80 -13.59 -20.60 -4.16
CA GLU A 80 -13.88 -21.61 -5.20
C GLU A 80 -15.40 -21.81 -5.33
#